data_AF-A0A0D6QQP8-F1
#
_entry.id   AF-A0A0D6QQP8-F1
#
_cell.length_a   1.000
_cell.length_b   1.000
_cell.length_c   1.000
_cell.angle_alpha   90.00
_cell.angle_beta   90.00
_cell.angle_gamma   90.00
#
_symmetry.space_group_name_H-M   'P 1'
#
loop_
_entity.id
_entity.type
_entity.pdbx_description
1 polymer ?
#
loop_
_entity_poly.entity_id
_entity_poly.type
_entity_poly.pdbx_seq_one_letter_code
_entity_poly.pdbx_strand_id
1 'polypeptide(L)'
;MLVLAVAVVHAALVRAGRGARLRSHDGWLVAAAAFVVLYFAVPDVVAAGAHVSDRMALLALLCVAAWIGAAAAGPAAPARRAAVALAAIAVVALGVRLDKQRELSAYLEEYASASAAVEEGRVMLPLALSPHGPLDANGRRMGYRIKPFLHATGWIVAARGGVDLKNSQANTDHCPVRFPAGRNPFHVIAGSLGRMEGVPPCVDLRGARRLGRLDYVLVWGATRELLATPCGAALAADLAARYEPVWLSAPRGMLEIWRPRAAVAAAR
;
A
#
# COMPACT_ATOMS: atom_id res chain seq x y z
N MET A 1 13.00 -17.68 -0.69
CA MET A 1 14.30 -17.88 -1.38
C MET A 1 15.01 -19.13 -0.90
N LEU A 2 15.36 -19.27 0.39
CA LEU A 2 16.08 -20.45 0.91
C LEU A 2 15.37 -21.79 0.60
N VAL A 3 14.08 -21.89 0.89
CA VAL A 3 13.29 -23.12 0.66
C VAL A 3 13.16 -23.47 -0.83
N LEU A 4 13.12 -22.44 -1.69
CA LEU A 4 13.07 -22.60 -3.14
C LEU A 4 14.41 -23.07 -3.68
N ALA A 5 15.52 -22.50 -3.17
CA ALA A 5 16.87 -22.94 -3.49
C ALA A 5 17.07 -24.39 -3.07
N VAL A 6 16.61 -24.79 -1.88
CA VAL A 6 16.66 -26.19 -1.42
C VAL A 6 15.84 -27.12 -2.32
N ALA A 7 14.63 -26.72 -2.73
CA ALA A 7 13.79 -27.52 -3.62
C ALA A 7 14.41 -27.69 -5.03
N VAL A 8 14.97 -26.60 -5.59
CA VAL A 8 15.64 -26.61 -6.90
C VAL A 8 16.94 -27.41 -6.86
N VAL A 9 17.75 -27.23 -5.81
CA VAL A 9 19.00 -27.99 -5.61
C VAL A 9 18.69 -29.48 -5.44
N HIS A 10 17.71 -29.83 -4.58
CA HIS A 10 17.31 -31.23 -4.39
C HIS A 10 16.79 -31.85 -5.70
N ALA A 11 15.98 -31.12 -6.47
CA ALA A 11 15.51 -31.56 -7.78
C ALA A 11 16.65 -31.76 -8.81
N ALA A 12 17.60 -30.83 -8.86
CA ALA A 12 18.76 -30.90 -9.73
C ALA A 12 19.65 -32.09 -9.39
N LEU A 13 19.91 -32.32 -8.10
CA LEU A 13 20.68 -33.47 -7.60
C LEU A 13 19.99 -34.81 -7.92
N VAL A 14 18.68 -34.88 -7.79
CA VAL A 14 17.90 -36.09 -8.15
C VAL A 14 17.93 -36.37 -9.66
N ARG A 15 18.04 -35.35 -10.53
CA ARG A 15 18.18 -35.54 -11.99
C ARG A 15 19.62 -35.84 -12.42
N ALA A 16 20.61 -35.29 -11.74
CA ALA A 16 22.03 -35.53 -12.04
C ALA A 16 22.38 -37.03 -11.98
N GLY A 17 21.72 -37.80 -11.10
CA GLY A 17 21.91 -39.25 -10.99
C GLY A 17 21.17 -40.13 -12.00
N ARG A 18 20.36 -39.57 -12.93
CA ARG A 18 19.44 -40.36 -13.78
C ARG A 18 19.52 -40.10 -15.30
N GLY A 19 20.49 -39.31 -15.76
CA GLY A 19 20.61 -38.90 -17.16
C GLY A 19 19.60 -37.80 -17.51
N ALA A 20 20.11 -36.64 -17.93
CA ALA A 20 19.29 -35.45 -18.16
C ALA A 20 18.55 -35.51 -19.50
N ARG A 21 17.38 -36.18 -19.54
CA ARG A 21 16.40 -35.92 -20.61
C ARG A 21 15.55 -34.71 -20.23
N LEU A 22 15.59 -33.66 -21.04
CA LEU A 22 14.71 -32.50 -20.90
C LEU A 22 13.26 -32.93 -21.11
N ARG A 23 12.36 -32.40 -20.28
CA ARG A 23 10.91 -32.63 -20.34
C ARG A 23 10.22 -31.32 -20.68
N SER A 24 9.03 -31.39 -21.27
CA SER A 24 8.25 -30.21 -21.67
C SER A 24 8.00 -29.23 -20.51
N HIS A 25 7.84 -29.71 -19.27
CA HIS A 25 7.65 -28.84 -18.11
C HIS A 25 8.91 -28.12 -17.63
N ASP A 26 10.12 -28.50 -18.10
CA ASP A 26 11.36 -27.83 -17.70
C ASP A 26 11.44 -26.38 -18.20
N GLY A 27 10.59 -25.98 -19.15
CA GLY A 27 10.42 -24.58 -19.56
C GLY A 27 10.06 -23.65 -18.40
N TRP A 28 9.33 -24.14 -17.40
CA TRP A 28 9.04 -23.38 -16.18
C TRP A 28 10.28 -23.08 -15.34
N LEU A 29 11.26 -23.99 -15.31
CA LEU A 29 12.52 -23.77 -14.61
C LEU A 29 13.39 -22.74 -15.34
N VAL A 30 13.40 -22.77 -16.68
CA VAL A 30 14.05 -21.74 -17.51
C VAL A 30 13.42 -20.37 -17.27
N ALA A 31 12.09 -20.28 -17.24
CA ALA A 31 11.38 -19.05 -16.92
C ALA A 31 11.71 -18.54 -15.50
N ALA A 32 11.75 -19.44 -14.51
CA ALA A 32 12.15 -19.09 -13.15
C ALA A 32 13.58 -18.51 -13.11
N ALA A 33 14.53 -19.16 -13.78
CA ALA A 33 15.90 -18.68 -13.87
C ALA A 33 15.98 -17.30 -14.54
N ALA A 34 15.23 -17.08 -15.63
CA ALA A 34 15.14 -15.79 -16.29
C ALA A 34 14.65 -14.70 -15.32
N PHE A 35 13.59 -14.95 -14.55
CA PHE A 35 13.10 -14.00 -13.55
C PHE A 35 14.07 -13.76 -12.40
N VAL A 36 14.85 -14.77 -11.98
CA VAL A 36 15.92 -14.56 -10.99
C VAL A 36 17.04 -13.69 -11.56
N VAL A 37 17.43 -13.87 -12.81
CA VAL A 37 18.41 -12.98 -13.46
C VAL A 37 17.86 -11.55 -13.52
N LEU A 38 16.60 -11.38 -13.95
CA LEU A 38 15.94 -10.07 -14.00
C LEU A 38 15.83 -9.42 -12.61
N TYR A 39 15.61 -10.20 -11.56
CA TYR A 39 15.59 -9.69 -10.18
C TYR A 39 16.88 -8.96 -9.80
N PHE A 40 18.05 -9.46 -10.23
CA PHE A 40 19.35 -8.84 -9.93
C PHE A 40 19.80 -7.84 -10.99
N ALA A 41 19.36 -8.01 -12.24
CA ALA A 41 19.80 -7.19 -13.37
C ALA A 41 18.96 -5.91 -13.55
N VAL A 42 17.68 -5.93 -13.16
CA VAL A 42 16.78 -4.78 -13.32
C VAL A 42 16.81 -3.91 -12.06
N PRO A 43 16.98 -2.58 -12.17
CA PRO A 43 16.89 -1.67 -11.03
C PRO A 43 15.57 -1.85 -10.28
N ASP A 44 15.60 -1.88 -8.94
CA ASP A 44 14.39 -2.11 -8.15
C ASP A 44 13.34 -1.00 -8.32
N VAL A 45 13.81 0.24 -8.54
CA VAL A 45 12.95 1.40 -8.75
C VAL A 45 12.92 1.73 -10.24
N VAL A 46 11.83 1.35 -10.91
CA VAL A 46 11.52 1.78 -12.28
C VAL A 46 10.24 2.60 -12.26
N ALA A 47 10.17 3.68 -13.04
CA ALA A 47 8.98 4.51 -13.23
C ALA A 47 8.38 5.08 -11.92
N ALA A 48 9.20 5.78 -11.13
CA ALA A 48 8.75 6.58 -9.98
C ALA A 48 8.03 5.81 -8.86
N GLY A 49 8.53 4.61 -8.51
CA GLY A 49 8.18 3.93 -7.25
C GLY A 49 7.61 2.52 -7.38
N ALA A 50 7.64 1.90 -8.57
CA ALA A 50 7.27 0.49 -8.69
C ALA A 50 8.44 -0.41 -8.25
N HIS A 51 8.25 -1.24 -7.23
CA HIS A 51 9.19 -2.28 -6.81
C HIS A 51 9.18 -3.44 -7.80
N VAL A 52 10.11 -3.43 -8.74
CA VAL A 52 10.20 -4.46 -9.80
C VAL A 52 10.75 -5.77 -9.24
N SER A 53 11.69 -5.70 -8.29
CA SER A 53 12.34 -6.90 -7.74
C SER A 53 11.33 -7.82 -7.05
N ASP A 54 10.40 -7.27 -6.26
CA ASP A 54 9.34 -8.04 -5.59
C ASP A 54 8.48 -8.84 -6.58
N ARG A 55 8.16 -8.23 -7.74
CA ARG A 55 7.40 -8.90 -8.81
C ARG A 55 8.21 -10.00 -9.48
N MET A 56 9.49 -9.76 -9.77
CA MET A 56 10.38 -10.77 -10.36
C MET A 56 10.56 -11.96 -9.41
N ALA A 57 10.73 -11.70 -8.12
CA ALA A 57 10.82 -12.74 -7.09
C ALA A 57 9.53 -13.58 -7.04
N LEU A 58 8.36 -12.94 -7.08
CA LEU A 58 7.07 -13.63 -7.12
C LEU A 58 6.92 -14.50 -8.38
N LEU A 59 7.24 -13.95 -9.56
CA LEU A 59 7.14 -14.69 -10.82
C LEU A 59 8.10 -15.89 -10.86
N ALA A 60 9.32 -15.73 -10.36
CA ALA A 60 10.26 -16.85 -10.20
C ALA A 60 9.67 -17.94 -9.28
N LEU A 61 9.06 -17.56 -8.16
CA LEU A 61 8.41 -18.49 -7.23
C LEU A 61 7.23 -19.22 -7.89
N LEU A 62 6.38 -18.50 -8.64
CA LEU A 62 5.24 -19.09 -9.35
C LEU A 62 5.70 -20.08 -10.44
N CYS A 63 6.77 -19.75 -11.17
CA CYS A 63 7.35 -20.63 -12.17
C CYS A 63 7.91 -21.92 -11.53
N VAL A 64 8.60 -21.81 -10.38
CA VAL A 64 9.06 -23.01 -9.66
C VAL A 64 7.88 -23.83 -9.14
N ALA A 65 6.83 -23.20 -8.60
CA ALA A 65 5.64 -23.91 -8.17
C ALA A 65 4.96 -24.66 -9.33
N ALA A 66 4.85 -24.02 -10.50
CA ALA A 66 4.33 -24.64 -11.72
C ALA A 66 5.21 -25.81 -12.19
N TRP A 67 6.54 -25.66 -12.15
CA TRP A 67 7.49 -26.72 -12.47
C TRP A 67 7.31 -27.95 -11.56
N ILE A 68 7.23 -27.75 -10.24
CA ILE A 68 7.02 -28.82 -9.26
C ILE A 68 5.64 -29.48 -9.48
N GLY A 69 4.60 -28.68 -9.68
CA GLY A 69 3.23 -29.17 -9.92
C GLY A 69 3.13 -30.01 -11.19
N ALA A 70 3.75 -29.57 -12.28
CA ALA A 70 3.78 -30.30 -13.54
C ALA A 70 4.61 -31.60 -13.44
N ALA A 71 5.67 -31.62 -12.64
CA ALA A 71 6.44 -32.83 -12.36
C ALA A 71 5.66 -33.86 -11.51
N ALA A 72 4.72 -33.40 -10.67
CA ALA A 72 3.92 -34.24 -9.77
C ALA A 72 2.85 -35.09 -10.47
N ALA A 73 2.55 -34.83 -11.75
CA ALA A 73 1.66 -35.65 -12.57
C ALA A 73 2.30 -36.96 -13.09
N GLY A 74 3.61 -37.15 -12.88
CA GLY A 74 4.32 -38.41 -13.16
C GLY A 74 4.66 -39.22 -11.89
N PRO A 75 5.50 -40.28 -11.99
CA PRO A 75 5.89 -41.14 -10.84
C PRO A 75 6.76 -40.43 -9.77
N ALA A 76 6.86 -39.10 -9.78
CA ALA A 76 7.69 -38.31 -8.87
C ALA A 76 6.99 -38.02 -7.53
N ALA A 77 6.62 -39.08 -6.79
CA ALA A 77 6.03 -39.00 -5.45
C ALA A 77 6.76 -38.09 -4.43
N PRO A 78 8.09 -37.91 -4.46
CA PRO A 78 8.79 -36.97 -3.57
C PRO A 78 8.47 -35.49 -3.86
N ALA A 79 8.38 -35.10 -5.14
CA ALA A 79 8.11 -33.72 -5.55
C ALA A 79 6.69 -33.30 -5.13
N ARG A 80 5.72 -34.20 -5.27
CA ARG A 80 4.35 -33.98 -4.80
C ARG A 80 4.28 -33.76 -3.28
N ARG A 81 5.00 -34.59 -2.50
CA ARG A 81 5.07 -34.44 -1.04
C ARG A 81 5.68 -33.11 -0.62
N ALA A 82 6.76 -32.69 -1.29
CA ALA A 82 7.37 -31.39 -1.05
C ALA A 82 6.40 -30.23 -1.38
N ALA A 83 5.71 -30.28 -2.52
CA ALA A 83 4.72 -29.26 -2.88
C ALA A 83 3.59 -29.15 -1.85
N VAL A 84 3.03 -30.28 -1.41
CA VAL A 84 1.98 -30.32 -0.39
C VAL A 84 2.48 -29.75 0.93
N ALA A 85 3.69 -30.11 1.37
CA ALA A 85 4.28 -29.57 2.58
C ALA A 85 4.47 -28.04 2.50
N LEU A 86 4.95 -27.53 1.36
CA LEU A 86 5.12 -26.09 1.14
C LEU A 86 3.79 -25.35 1.12
N ALA A 87 2.78 -25.91 0.47
CA ALA A 87 1.42 -25.35 0.47
C ALA A 87 0.85 -25.31 1.89
N ALA A 88 1.01 -26.40 2.66
CA ALA A 88 0.58 -26.46 4.06
C ALA A 88 1.30 -25.39 4.92
N ILE A 89 2.63 -25.25 4.78
CA ILE A 89 3.40 -24.21 5.47
C ILE A 89 2.91 -22.82 5.08
N ALA A 90 2.62 -22.57 3.80
CA ALA A 90 2.11 -21.28 3.33
C ALA A 90 0.72 -20.97 3.92
N VAL A 91 -0.18 -21.96 3.98
CA VAL A 91 -1.50 -21.82 4.62
C VAL A 91 -1.37 -21.55 6.12
N VAL A 92 -0.50 -22.27 6.83
CA VAL A 92 -0.24 -22.03 8.26
C VAL A 92 0.35 -20.63 8.48
N ALA A 93 1.33 -20.23 7.68
CA ALA A 93 1.94 -18.90 7.75
C ALA A 93 0.93 -17.77 7.45
N LEU A 94 -0.04 -18.03 6.56
CA LEU A 94 -1.17 -17.13 6.33
C LEU A 94 -2.10 -17.08 7.54
N GLY A 95 -2.40 -18.23 8.15
CA GLY A 95 -3.20 -18.36 9.37
C GLY A 95 -2.67 -17.50 10.52
N VAL A 96 -1.35 -17.54 10.76
CA VAL A 96 -0.68 -16.72 11.79
C VAL A 96 -0.87 -15.21 11.58
N ARG A 97 -1.18 -14.77 10.35
CA ARG A 97 -1.39 -13.35 10.02
C ARG A 97 -2.86 -12.94 10.12
N LEU A 98 -3.81 -13.88 10.18
CA LEU A 98 -5.25 -13.59 10.10
C LEU A 98 -5.72 -12.67 11.22
N ASP A 99 -5.23 -12.85 12.44
CA ASP A 99 -5.66 -12.02 13.58
C ASP A 99 -5.28 -10.55 13.39
N LYS A 100 -4.06 -10.28 12.91
CA LYS A 100 -3.63 -8.92 12.57
C LYS A 100 -4.33 -8.35 11.35
N GLN A 101 -4.69 -9.20 10.38
CA GLN A 101 -5.52 -8.77 9.25
C GLN A 101 -6.93 -8.38 9.72
N ARG A 102 -7.56 -9.16 10.60
CA ARG A 102 -8.88 -8.82 11.18
C ARG A 102 -8.83 -7.52 11.97
N GLU A 103 -7.79 -7.33 12.78
CA GLU A 103 -7.58 -6.10 13.52
C GLU A 103 -7.48 -4.90 12.57
N LEU A 104 -6.62 -4.99 11.55
CA LEU A 104 -6.49 -3.94 10.51
C LEU A 104 -7.80 -3.69 9.74
N SER A 105 -8.54 -4.75 9.39
CA SER A 105 -9.83 -4.63 8.72
C SER A 105 -10.81 -3.80 9.53
N ALA A 106 -10.88 -4.00 10.86
CA ALA A 106 -11.79 -3.22 11.71
C ALA A 106 -11.46 -1.72 11.74
N TYR A 107 -10.19 -1.33 11.56
CA TYR A 107 -9.81 0.08 11.40
C TYR A 107 -10.09 0.60 9.99
N LEU A 108 -9.92 -0.22 8.96
CA LEU A 108 -10.23 0.15 7.59
C LEU A 108 -11.74 0.30 7.36
N GLU A 109 -12.56 -0.54 8.00
CA GLU A 109 -14.01 -0.42 8.02
C GLU A 109 -14.43 0.90 8.69
N GLU A 110 -13.82 1.24 9.84
CA GLU A 110 -14.03 2.53 10.49
C GLU A 110 -13.61 3.69 9.59
N TYR A 111 -12.46 3.60 8.90
CA TYR A 111 -12.04 4.60 7.92
C TYR A 111 -13.08 4.73 6.79
N ALA A 112 -13.51 3.62 6.20
CA ALA A 112 -14.44 3.58 5.08
C ALA A 112 -15.84 4.08 5.47
N SER A 113 -16.22 3.98 6.75
CA SER A 113 -17.50 4.51 7.26
C SER A 113 -17.65 6.02 7.07
N ALA A 114 -16.53 6.76 6.92
CA ALA A 114 -16.55 8.18 6.57
C ALA A 114 -17.24 8.49 5.24
N SER A 115 -17.41 7.49 4.36
CA SER A 115 -18.22 7.63 3.15
C SER A 115 -19.67 8.07 3.45
N ALA A 116 -20.20 7.83 4.65
CA ALA A 116 -21.52 8.32 5.05
C ALA A 116 -21.55 9.84 5.32
N ALA A 117 -20.40 10.45 5.60
CA ALA A 117 -20.26 11.85 5.98
C ALA A 117 -19.70 12.74 4.86
N VAL A 118 -19.34 12.15 3.72
CA VAL A 118 -18.82 12.85 2.54
C VAL A 118 -19.90 12.86 1.46
N GLU A 119 -20.20 14.04 0.94
CA GLU A 119 -21.11 14.20 -0.19
C GLU A 119 -20.50 13.64 -1.49
N GLU A 120 -21.34 13.22 -2.44
CA GLU A 120 -20.88 12.66 -3.72
C GLU A 120 -20.08 13.64 -4.57
N GLY A 121 -19.08 13.13 -5.30
CA GLY A 121 -18.28 13.90 -6.26
C GLY A 121 -17.34 14.95 -5.66
N ARG A 122 -17.06 14.88 -4.35
CA ARG A 122 -16.27 15.90 -3.63
C ARG A 122 -14.76 15.71 -3.76
N VAL A 123 -14.02 16.81 -3.65
CA VAL A 123 -12.55 16.82 -3.67
C VAL A 123 -12.01 16.73 -2.25
N MET A 124 -11.19 15.71 -2.00
CA MET A 124 -10.70 15.36 -0.67
C MET A 124 -9.17 15.43 -0.61
N LEU A 125 -8.64 15.92 0.50
CA LEU A 125 -7.23 15.84 0.85
C LEU A 125 -7.06 14.92 2.07
N PRO A 126 -6.67 13.66 1.89
CA PRO A 126 -6.39 12.78 3.00
C PRO A 126 -4.97 12.94 3.53
N LEU A 127 -4.87 13.05 4.85
CA LEU A 127 -3.64 13.21 5.61
C LEU A 127 -3.58 12.13 6.68
N ALA A 128 -2.65 11.19 6.51
CA ALA A 128 -2.47 10.08 7.44
C ALA A 128 -1.30 10.38 8.37
N LEU A 129 -1.60 10.82 9.60
CA LEU A 129 -0.58 11.06 10.63
C LEU A 129 -0.05 9.74 11.18
N SER A 130 -0.94 8.74 11.29
CA SER A 130 -0.56 7.37 11.66
C SER A 130 -0.88 6.37 10.54
N PRO A 131 -0.12 6.36 9.43
CA PRO A 131 -0.46 5.54 8.26
C PRO A 131 -0.25 4.03 8.48
N HIS A 132 0.44 3.65 9.56
CA HIS A 132 0.62 2.26 9.99
C HIS A 132 -0.47 1.77 10.95
N GLY A 133 -1.42 2.63 11.34
CA GLY A 133 -2.38 2.36 12.40
C GLY A 133 -1.86 2.72 13.79
N PRO A 134 -2.71 2.69 14.82
CA PRO A 134 -2.30 2.99 16.18
C PRO A 134 -1.24 1.98 16.66
N LEU A 135 -0.48 2.40 17.69
CA LEU A 135 0.43 1.49 18.37
C LEU A 135 -0.38 0.49 19.21
N ASP A 136 0.07 -0.76 19.25
CA ASP A 136 -0.51 -1.76 20.15
C ASP A 136 -0.08 -1.53 21.62
N ALA A 137 -0.57 -2.37 22.53
CA ALA A 137 -0.27 -2.29 23.96
C ALA A 137 1.24 -2.38 24.29
N ASN A 138 2.06 -2.88 23.37
CA ASN A 138 3.51 -3.00 23.51
C ASN A 138 4.26 -1.88 22.75
N GLY A 139 3.56 -0.85 22.28
CA GLY A 139 4.14 0.24 21.51
C GLY A 139 4.55 -0.15 20.09
N ARG A 140 4.07 -1.28 19.56
CA ARG A 140 4.44 -1.77 18.22
C ARG A 140 3.45 -1.25 17.18
N ARG A 141 3.97 -0.94 16.00
CA ARG A 141 3.14 -0.57 14.85
C ARG A 141 2.28 -1.75 14.42
N MET A 142 1.00 -1.49 14.18
CA MET A 142 0.07 -2.49 13.65
C MET A 142 0.50 -2.93 12.23
N GLY A 143 0.82 -1.98 11.36
CA GLY A 143 1.51 -2.22 10.10
C GLY A 143 3.03 -2.16 10.26
N TYR A 144 3.73 -3.27 10.12
CA TYR A 144 5.20 -3.30 10.24
C TYR A 144 5.91 -2.58 9.09
N ARG A 145 5.70 -3.03 7.85
CA ARG A 145 6.29 -2.47 6.62
C ARG A 145 5.29 -1.84 5.67
N ILE A 146 4.02 -2.20 5.84
CA ILE A 146 2.92 -1.65 5.05
C ILE A 146 2.30 -0.48 5.80
N LYS A 147 1.73 0.44 5.03
CA LYS A 147 1.02 1.62 5.52
C LYS A 147 -0.46 1.54 5.10
N PRO A 148 -1.30 0.73 5.77
CA PRO A 148 -2.65 0.40 5.29
C PRO A 148 -3.55 1.62 5.11
N PHE A 149 -3.31 2.68 5.89
CA PHE A 149 -4.15 3.88 5.91
C PHE A 149 -3.61 5.00 5.02
N LEU A 150 -2.46 4.81 4.35
CA LEU A 150 -1.83 5.86 3.55
C LEU A 150 -2.73 6.31 2.39
N HIS A 151 -3.47 5.38 1.78
CA HIS A 151 -4.33 5.59 0.63
C HIS A 151 -5.75 5.03 0.84
N ALA A 152 -6.18 4.87 2.10
CA ALA A 152 -7.49 4.29 2.42
C ALA A 152 -8.68 5.13 1.91
N THR A 153 -8.45 6.40 1.58
CA THR A 153 -9.43 7.31 0.95
C THR A 153 -9.93 6.80 -0.40
N GLY A 154 -9.18 5.92 -1.06
CA GLY A 154 -9.64 5.21 -2.24
C GLY A 154 -10.98 4.48 -2.03
N TRP A 155 -11.26 3.96 -0.82
CA TRP A 155 -12.55 3.36 -0.49
C TRP A 155 -13.71 4.38 -0.54
N ILE A 156 -13.47 5.59 -0.05
CA ILE A 156 -14.47 6.66 -0.05
C ILE A 156 -14.71 7.15 -1.48
N VAL A 157 -13.64 7.38 -2.25
CA VAL A 157 -13.75 7.80 -3.66
C VAL A 157 -14.42 6.72 -4.51
N ALA A 158 -14.12 5.44 -4.28
CA ALA A 158 -14.78 4.35 -4.99
C ALA A 158 -16.30 4.29 -4.71
N ALA A 159 -16.72 4.60 -3.48
CA ALA A 159 -18.13 4.56 -3.08
C ALA A 159 -18.92 5.83 -3.45
N ARG A 160 -18.28 7.01 -3.41
CA ARG A 160 -18.95 8.32 -3.55
C ARG A 160 -18.50 9.12 -4.78
N GLY A 161 -17.59 8.58 -5.57
CA GLY A 161 -16.88 9.33 -6.61
C GLY A 161 -15.98 10.44 -6.03
N GLY A 162 -15.60 11.40 -6.87
CA GLY A 162 -14.79 12.55 -6.47
C GLY A 162 -13.31 12.40 -6.77
N VAL A 163 -12.48 13.20 -6.08
CA VAL A 163 -11.04 13.32 -6.35
C VAL A 163 -10.26 13.17 -5.05
N ASP A 164 -9.33 12.20 -5.04
CA ASP A 164 -8.29 12.09 -4.01
C ASP A 164 -7.06 12.92 -4.41
N LEU A 165 -6.84 14.04 -3.72
CA LEU A 165 -5.68 14.91 -3.95
C LEU A 165 -4.36 14.26 -3.51
N LYS A 166 -4.39 13.16 -2.78
CA LYS A 166 -3.18 12.39 -2.42
C LYS A 166 -2.98 11.17 -3.34
N ASN A 167 -3.63 11.14 -4.51
CA ASN A 167 -3.37 10.10 -5.49
C ASN A 167 -1.94 10.25 -6.04
N SER A 168 -1.01 9.44 -5.53
CA SER A 168 0.40 9.46 -5.92
C SER A 168 0.63 8.99 -7.36
N GLN A 169 -0.27 8.20 -7.93
CA GLN A 169 -0.20 7.75 -9.33
C GLN A 169 -0.30 8.92 -10.31
N ALA A 170 -0.94 10.03 -9.90
CA ALA A 170 -1.00 11.22 -10.73
C ALA A 170 0.36 11.95 -10.88
N ASN A 171 1.38 11.52 -10.14
CA ASN A 171 2.76 12.00 -10.22
C ASN A 171 3.67 11.13 -11.09
N THR A 172 3.17 10.04 -11.71
CA THR A 172 4.00 9.08 -12.42
C THR A 172 3.67 9.03 -13.91
N ASP A 173 4.66 9.07 -14.80
CA ASP A 173 4.41 9.18 -16.25
C ASP A 173 3.69 7.99 -16.90
N HIS A 174 3.58 6.86 -16.20
CA HIS A 174 2.97 5.63 -16.72
C HIS A 174 1.46 5.49 -16.41
N CYS A 175 0.91 6.26 -15.47
CA CYS A 175 -0.52 6.26 -15.19
C CYS A 175 -1.26 7.27 -16.08
N PRO A 176 -2.51 7.02 -16.53
CA PRO A 176 -3.23 7.95 -17.40
C PRO A 176 -3.81 9.17 -16.66
N VAL A 177 -3.80 9.15 -15.32
CA VAL A 177 -4.35 10.23 -14.48
C VAL A 177 -3.26 11.26 -14.19
N ARG A 178 -3.58 12.56 -14.33
CA ARG A 178 -2.63 13.66 -14.08
C ARG A 178 -3.27 14.79 -13.31
N PHE A 179 -2.49 15.43 -12.46
CA PHE A 179 -2.85 16.77 -11.99
C PHE A 179 -2.58 17.81 -13.09
N PRO A 180 -3.46 18.82 -13.25
CA PRO A 180 -3.17 19.94 -14.13
C PRO A 180 -1.85 20.64 -13.74
N ALA A 181 -1.17 21.21 -14.73
CA ALA A 181 0.06 21.96 -14.52
C ALA A 181 -0.12 23.05 -13.44
N GLY A 182 0.84 23.14 -12.51
CA GLY A 182 0.78 24.10 -11.39
C GLY A 182 -0.28 23.81 -10.31
N ARG A 183 -1.08 22.73 -10.46
CA ARG A 183 -2.12 22.33 -9.49
C ARG A 183 -1.84 20.98 -8.82
N ASN A 184 -0.58 20.54 -8.87
CA ASN A 184 -0.19 19.30 -8.20
C ASN A 184 -0.11 19.53 -6.67
N PRO A 185 -0.97 18.88 -5.87
CA PRO A 185 -1.04 19.08 -4.42
C PRO A 185 0.27 18.72 -3.70
N PHE A 186 1.04 17.75 -4.20
CA PHE A 186 2.34 17.39 -3.63
C PHE A 186 3.35 18.54 -3.71
N HIS A 187 3.26 19.40 -4.72
CA HIS A 187 4.09 20.60 -4.82
C HIS A 187 3.43 21.81 -4.18
N VAL A 188 2.14 22.02 -4.43
CA VAL A 188 1.41 23.23 -4.04
C VAL A 188 1.15 23.31 -2.54
N ILE A 189 0.92 22.17 -1.88
CA ILE A 189 0.61 22.08 -0.44
C ILE A 189 1.83 21.57 0.34
N ALA A 190 2.48 20.50 -0.14
CA ALA A 190 3.58 19.87 0.61
C ALA A 190 4.98 20.38 0.23
N GLY A 191 5.12 21.09 -0.88
CA GLY A 191 6.41 21.60 -1.38
C GLY A 191 7.32 20.55 -2.01
N SER A 192 7.09 19.26 -1.78
CA SER A 192 7.79 18.15 -2.45
C SER A 192 7.04 16.81 -2.33
N LEU A 193 7.34 15.87 -3.23
CA LEU A 193 6.65 14.58 -3.34
C LEU A 193 6.66 13.73 -2.05
N GLY A 194 7.74 13.77 -1.27
CA GLY A 194 7.86 12.94 -0.06
C GLY A 194 7.17 13.50 1.19
N ARG A 195 6.81 14.80 1.21
CA ARG A 195 6.35 15.47 2.44
C ARG A 195 4.87 15.22 2.76
N MET A 196 4.04 15.04 1.73
CA MET A 196 2.61 14.74 1.90
C MET A 196 2.35 13.33 2.45
N GLU A 197 3.29 12.41 2.23
CA GLU A 197 3.21 11.01 2.70
C GLU A 197 4.16 10.71 3.86
N GLY A 198 4.77 11.76 4.42
CA GLY A 198 5.58 11.73 5.63
C GLY A 198 4.77 11.34 6.87
N VAL A 199 5.48 11.05 7.95
CA VAL A 199 4.87 10.64 9.23
C VAL A 199 5.41 11.53 10.35
N PRO A 200 4.67 12.58 10.78
CA PRO A 200 3.42 13.06 10.19
C PRO A 200 3.63 13.83 8.85
N PRO A 201 2.57 14.07 8.06
CA PRO A 201 2.67 14.84 6.83
C PRO A 201 3.01 16.31 7.13
N CYS A 202 3.89 16.89 6.33
CA CYS A 202 4.25 18.30 6.41
C CYS A 202 3.61 19.06 5.26
N VAL A 203 2.55 19.81 5.55
CA VAL A 203 1.66 20.45 4.57
C VAL A 203 1.31 21.88 4.98
N ASP A 204 1.08 22.75 4.00
CA ASP A 204 0.55 24.10 4.18
C ASP A 204 -0.82 24.21 3.49
N LEU A 205 -1.90 24.21 4.28
CA LEU A 205 -3.27 24.20 3.76
C LEU A 205 -3.66 25.53 3.13
N ARG A 206 -2.87 26.61 3.28
CA ARG A 206 -3.04 27.86 2.53
C ARG A 206 -2.87 27.64 1.03
N GLY A 207 -1.96 26.72 0.66
CA GLY A 207 -1.70 26.33 -0.72
C GLY A 207 -2.92 25.77 -1.43
N ALA A 208 -3.90 25.22 -0.70
CA ALA A 208 -5.10 24.60 -1.26
C ALA A 208 -5.95 25.56 -2.12
N ARG A 209 -5.84 26.89 -1.91
CA ARG A 209 -6.50 27.89 -2.77
C ARG A 209 -6.08 27.77 -4.25
N ARG A 210 -4.83 27.36 -4.50
CA ARG A 210 -4.28 27.19 -5.86
C ARG A 210 -4.79 25.92 -6.56
N LEU A 211 -5.42 25.00 -5.83
CA LEU A 211 -5.98 23.78 -6.39
C LEU A 211 -7.37 24.00 -7.03
N GLY A 212 -7.96 25.18 -6.83
CA GLY A 212 -9.31 25.51 -7.27
C GLY A 212 -10.38 25.02 -6.28
N ARG A 213 -10.41 23.72 -5.98
CA ARG A 213 -11.41 23.13 -5.08
C ARG A 213 -10.79 22.14 -4.10
N LEU A 214 -11.23 22.25 -2.85
CA LEU A 214 -10.95 21.32 -1.76
C LEU A 214 -12.16 21.37 -0.83
N ASP A 215 -12.98 20.32 -0.84
CA ASP A 215 -14.22 20.25 -0.07
C ASP A 215 -13.97 19.67 1.33
N TYR A 216 -13.08 18.68 1.47
CA TYR A 216 -12.77 18.06 2.76
C TYR A 216 -11.29 17.78 2.96
N VAL A 217 -10.81 17.96 4.19
CA VAL A 217 -9.55 17.40 4.68
C VAL A 217 -9.88 16.23 5.61
N LEU A 218 -9.31 15.07 5.31
CA LEU A 218 -9.49 13.85 6.09
C LEU A 218 -8.22 13.61 6.90
N VAL A 219 -8.31 13.53 8.22
CA VAL A 219 -7.14 13.41 9.11
C VAL A 219 -7.22 12.08 9.86
N TRP A 220 -6.27 11.19 9.59
CA TRP A 220 -6.23 9.86 10.21
C TRP A 220 -5.16 9.73 11.27
N GLY A 221 -5.57 9.29 12.47
CA GLY A 221 -4.70 8.90 13.57
C GLY A 221 -3.92 10.07 14.15
N ALA A 222 -4.59 11.20 14.39
CA ALA A 222 -4.02 12.41 14.96
C ALA A 222 -3.77 12.26 16.48
N THR A 223 -2.77 11.47 16.86
CA THR A 223 -2.41 11.32 18.28
C THR A 223 -1.76 12.61 18.82
N ARG A 224 -1.83 12.81 20.14
CA ARG A 224 -1.22 13.97 20.81
C ARG A 224 0.27 14.09 20.50
N GLU A 225 0.98 12.97 20.45
CA GLU A 225 2.42 12.92 20.18
C GLU A 225 2.72 13.37 18.75
N LEU A 226 1.92 12.91 17.77
CA LEU A 226 2.08 13.29 16.37
C LEU A 226 1.75 14.78 16.16
N LEU A 227 0.71 15.28 16.83
CA LEU A 227 0.34 16.69 16.81
C LEU A 227 1.35 17.60 17.55
N ALA A 228 2.16 17.07 18.45
CA ALA A 228 3.21 17.83 19.14
C ALA A 228 4.48 18.03 18.27
N THR A 229 4.62 17.31 17.17
CA THR A 229 5.72 17.53 16.22
C THR A 229 5.57 18.87 15.48
N PRO A 230 6.64 19.48 14.93
CA PRO A 230 6.51 20.73 14.19
C PRO A 230 5.51 20.68 13.04
N CYS A 231 5.49 19.59 12.25
CA CYS A 231 4.54 19.44 11.14
C CYS A 231 3.12 19.14 11.61
N GLY A 232 2.95 18.33 12.66
CA GLY A 232 1.63 18.06 13.24
C GLY A 232 1.01 19.31 13.86
N ALA A 233 1.80 20.11 14.59
CA ALA A 233 1.35 21.35 15.21
C ALA A 233 0.96 22.39 14.15
N ALA A 234 1.75 22.53 13.08
CA ALA A 234 1.43 23.40 11.96
C ALA A 234 0.13 22.98 11.27
N LEU A 235 -0.07 21.69 11.02
CA LEU A 235 -1.31 21.15 10.45
C LEU A 235 -2.52 21.44 11.36
N ALA A 236 -2.40 21.19 12.67
CA ALA A 236 -3.47 21.45 13.63
C ALA A 236 -3.86 22.93 13.66
N ALA A 237 -2.87 23.83 13.66
CA ALA A 237 -3.10 25.27 13.62
C ALA A 237 -3.82 25.69 12.33
N ASP A 238 -3.40 25.17 11.17
CA ASP A 238 -4.03 25.46 9.89
C ASP A 238 -5.48 24.96 9.82
N LEU A 239 -5.75 23.75 10.33
CA LEU A 239 -7.09 23.19 10.44
C LEU A 239 -7.98 24.06 11.32
N ALA A 240 -7.54 24.37 12.54
CA ALA A 240 -8.31 25.18 13.49
C ALA A 240 -8.67 26.56 12.92
N ALA A 241 -7.74 27.19 12.21
CA ALA A 241 -7.91 28.54 11.66
C ALA A 241 -8.83 28.60 10.43
N ARG A 242 -8.90 27.54 9.61
CA ARG A 242 -9.50 27.61 8.26
C ARG A 242 -10.61 26.61 7.99
N TYR A 243 -10.68 25.58 8.82
CA TYR A 243 -11.61 24.47 8.68
C TYR A 243 -12.42 24.31 9.97
N GLU A 244 -13.53 23.60 9.85
CA GLU A 244 -14.35 23.18 10.98
C GLU A 244 -14.55 21.66 10.90
N PRO A 245 -14.49 20.96 12.05
CA PRO A 245 -14.72 19.52 12.08
C PRO A 245 -16.20 19.27 11.82
N VAL A 246 -16.50 18.31 10.95
CA VAL A 246 -17.89 17.94 10.62
C VAL A 246 -18.22 16.51 11.01
N TRP A 247 -17.19 15.69 11.21
CA TRP A 247 -17.40 14.29 11.51
C TRP A 247 -16.17 13.69 12.18
N LEU A 248 -16.42 12.73 13.06
CA LEU A 248 -15.43 11.92 13.76
C LEU A 248 -15.89 10.47 13.66
N SER A 249 -14.97 9.55 13.34
CA SER A 249 -15.32 8.14 13.20
C SER A 249 -15.67 7.48 14.53
N ALA A 250 -16.51 6.45 14.46
CA ALA A 250 -16.81 5.58 15.58
C ALA A 250 -16.39 4.13 15.23
N PRO A 251 -16.01 3.31 16.21
CA PRO A 251 -16.05 3.58 17.65
C PRO A 251 -14.79 4.25 18.22
N ARG A 252 -13.70 4.37 17.44
CA ARG A 252 -12.38 4.73 18.01
C ARG A 252 -12.02 6.20 17.84
N GLY A 253 -12.71 6.95 16.99
CA GLY A 253 -12.39 8.36 16.76
C GLY A 253 -11.08 8.55 15.99
N MET A 254 -10.72 7.61 15.12
CA MET A 254 -9.43 7.63 14.42
C MET A 254 -9.42 8.54 13.18
N LEU A 255 -10.58 8.78 12.56
CA LEU A 255 -10.70 9.62 11.38
C LEU A 255 -11.52 10.86 11.68
N GLU A 256 -10.96 12.03 11.41
CA GLU A 256 -11.64 13.31 11.46
C GLU A 256 -11.87 13.84 10.04
N ILE A 257 -13.05 14.38 9.78
CA ILE A 257 -13.36 15.09 8.54
C ILE A 257 -13.54 16.56 8.85
N TRP A 258 -12.86 17.39 8.07
CA TRP A 258 -12.83 18.83 8.21
C TRP A 258 -13.31 19.48 6.92
N ARG A 259 -14.24 20.42 7.00
CA ARG A 259 -14.68 21.23 5.84
C ARG A 259 -14.11 22.64 5.93
N PRO A 260 -13.79 23.33 4.80
CA PRO A 260 -13.45 24.74 4.84
C PRO A 260 -14.57 25.55 5.49
N ARG A 261 -14.22 26.50 6.36
CA ARG A 261 -15.19 27.45 6.91
C ARG A 261 -15.76 28.32 5.79
N ALA A 262 -17.02 28.77 5.93
CA ALA A 262 -17.71 29.56 4.91
C ALA A 262 -16.90 30.79 4.42
N ALA A 263 -16.26 31.51 5.34
CA ALA A 263 -15.41 32.67 5.00
C ALA A 263 -14.18 32.31 4.14
N VAL A 264 -13.67 31.09 4.27
CA VAL A 264 -12.56 30.58 3.45
C VAL A 264 -13.06 30.03 2.13
N ALA A 265 -14.25 29.44 2.11
CA ALA A 265 -14.90 28.93 0.89
C ALA A 265 -15.32 30.06 -0.05
N ALA A 266 -15.83 31.18 0.47
CA ALA A 266 -16.26 32.34 -0.33
C ALA A 266 -15.08 33.19 -0.89
N ALA A 267 -13.87 32.99 -0.37
CA ALA A 267 -12.66 33.68 -0.81
C ALA A 267 -11.88 32.89 -1.90
N ARG A 268 -12.54 31.91 -2.53
CA ARG A 268 -12.04 31.09 -3.64
C ARG A 268 -12.85 31.40 -4.89
#